data_AF-A0A2D6P6V8-F1
#
_entry.id   AF-A0A2D6P6V8-F1
#
_cell.length_a   1.000
_cell.length_b   1.000
_cell.length_c   1.000
_cell.angle_alpha   90.00
_cell.angle_beta   90.00
_cell.angle_gamma   90.00
#
_symmetry.space_group_name_H-M   'P 1'
#
loop_
_entity.id
_entity.type
_entity.pdbx_description
1 polymer ?
#
loop_
_entity_poly.entity_id
_entity_poly.type
_entity_poly.pdbx_seq_one_letter_code
_entity_poly.pdbx_strand_id
1 'polypeptide(L)'
;MSVQTTIESYLNYITGSAGGWPANTNVAIFAGVDYIKEETTDNIYLNEMNTACGIYGSYNEQTASFNLIADYANEKGCTTAYVYGQNDSVKYNPSDFQQPIISSSFARHGISVNFEYNDNTSHTYFSQRGQNQYTGSFHLFMQTPWYSDDNLLEIVSGSFNKTPFRTILSSSPESASLIPLFNTSSFSDTNAYHPDFVVKNPAQDGTSFDNSILFHKYIAENPTYQNAVSSGSLIETYIVPSGSTVGTQGYLKSPKYEYLMTPDRQILIKKKDKLDVSIAPKFILSGDRYHMQNALLYSTPSGSLIRMYDNSTKQVQDVQIGDVVKSYKPVGMPDEFFFEDWLSYSSTDLSGSIASGSVVVRTYQEDYYGYYLINGSIKVPVMKQSMMKGARYFLKQGDTWTWAKPTEIDTGDYFLDKDGNEVEITSKTEVAQEETFYSLDVEDIDTYFTSDILVHNIPPGKCFTGDTMITLADGTYHKIKHIELGSKIKTYDVESGKLQDSIVLEVVKILHDNLVKYKFDDNTEIMATDDHPFYVDENYRTLEVGDEVLNDELNKIKVVSVEKIDGLIETYNINKTNNGKNYFANRVLVSDESETE
;
A
#
# COMPACT_ATOMS: atom_id res chain seq x y z
N MET A 1 -4.22 28.52 7.73
CA MET A 1 -3.32 28.08 8.82
C MET A 1 -2.37 27.03 8.25
N SER A 2 -1.16 26.84 8.78
CA SER A 2 -0.32 25.72 8.31
C SER A 2 -0.80 24.40 8.93
N VAL A 3 -0.56 23.26 8.28
CA VAL A 3 -0.88 21.92 8.83
C VAL A 3 -0.32 21.76 10.24
N GLN A 4 0.95 22.15 10.44
CA GLN A 4 1.62 22.05 11.73
C GLN A 4 0.91 22.90 12.80
N THR A 5 0.55 24.14 12.47
CA THR A 5 -0.14 25.03 13.42
C THR A 5 -1.54 24.52 13.76
N THR A 6 -2.28 23.97 12.79
CA THR A 6 -3.59 23.36 13.03
C THR A 6 -3.47 22.15 13.97
N ILE A 7 -2.53 21.24 13.71
CA ILE A 7 -2.32 20.07 14.56
C ILE A 7 -1.88 20.49 15.97
N GLU A 8 -0.91 21.40 16.10
CA GLU A 8 -0.46 21.88 17.42
C GLU A 8 -1.57 22.58 18.20
N SER A 9 -2.44 23.36 17.53
CA SER A 9 -3.62 23.97 18.15
C SER A 9 -4.60 22.92 18.70
N TYR A 10 -4.89 21.88 17.91
CA TYR A 10 -5.71 20.75 18.34
C TYR A 10 -5.09 19.98 19.51
N LEU A 11 -3.81 19.62 19.42
CA LEU A 11 -3.12 18.88 20.48
C LEU A 11 -3.03 19.70 21.78
N ASN A 12 -2.74 21.01 21.70
CA ASN A 12 -2.75 21.89 22.87
C ASN A 12 -4.13 21.99 23.54
N TYR A 13 -5.21 21.93 22.76
CA TYR A 13 -6.56 21.86 23.30
C TYR A 13 -6.77 20.55 24.08
N ILE A 14 -6.36 19.41 23.52
CA ILE A 14 -6.46 18.08 24.15
C ILE A 14 -5.62 17.99 25.43
N THR A 15 -4.38 18.48 25.40
CA THR A 15 -3.45 18.37 26.53
C THR A 15 -3.61 19.48 27.57
N GLY A 16 -4.47 20.47 27.31
CA GLY A 16 -4.74 21.59 28.20
C GLY A 16 -6.19 21.63 28.67
N SER A 17 -7.07 22.19 27.84
CA SER A 17 -8.46 22.51 28.22
C SER A 17 -9.41 21.30 28.22
N ALA A 18 -9.15 20.30 27.37
CA ALA A 18 -9.98 19.09 27.25
C ALA A 18 -9.37 17.85 27.94
N GLY A 19 -8.13 17.97 28.43
CA GLY A 19 -7.43 16.94 29.17
C GLY A 19 -6.32 17.61 29.97
N GLY A 20 -6.29 17.38 31.27
CA GLY A 20 -5.28 17.97 32.16
C GLY A 20 -4.22 16.94 32.52
N TRP A 21 -2.95 17.27 32.37
CA TRP A 21 -1.90 16.34 32.80
C TRP A 21 -1.94 16.10 34.32
N PRO A 22 -1.74 14.85 34.77
CA PRO A 22 -1.63 14.54 36.18
C PRO A 22 -0.50 15.31 36.85
N ALA A 23 -0.77 15.88 38.03
CA ALA A 23 0.18 16.72 38.74
C ALA A 23 1.48 15.97 39.11
N ASN A 24 2.59 16.71 39.21
CA ASN A 24 3.88 16.23 39.70
C ASN A 24 4.41 14.97 38.98
N THR A 25 4.21 14.88 37.66
CA THR A 25 4.64 13.71 36.89
C THR A 25 5.24 14.15 35.55
N ASN A 26 6.48 13.72 35.25
CA ASN A 26 7.07 13.94 33.92
C ASN A 26 6.58 12.85 32.97
N VAL A 27 5.39 13.05 32.43
CA VAL A 27 4.73 12.11 31.53
C VAL A 27 4.70 12.67 30.11
N ALA A 28 4.78 11.79 29.11
CA ALA A 28 4.61 12.12 27.72
C ALA A 28 3.90 10.98 26.98
N ILE A 29 3.11 11.32 25.96
CA ILE A 29 2.40 10.36 25.11
C ILE A 29 2.84 10.59 23.67
N PHE A 30 3.27 9.52 23.00
CA PHE A 30 3.55 9.57 21.57
C PHE A 30 2.24 9.53 20.79
N ALA A 31 2.06 10.45 19.83
CA ALA A 31 0.86 10.56 19.03
C ALA A 31 1.19 10.72 17.54
N GLY A 32 0.36 10.14 16.69
CA GLY A 32 0.32 10.44 15.26
C GLY A 32 -1.01 11.07 14.91
N VAL A 33 -1.00 12.16 14.15
CA VAL A 33 -2.21 12.83 13.66
C VAL A 33 -2.26 12.70 12.15
N ASP A 34 -3.24 11.95 11.66
CA ASP A 34 -3.55 11.81 10.25
C ASP A 34 -4.40 13.00 9.79
N TYR A 35 -3.97 13.65 8.71
CA TYR A 35 -4.63 14.85 8.20
C TYR A 35 -4.88 14.76 6.70
N ILE A 36 -5.76 15.62 6.20
CA ILE A 36 -5.98 15.85 4.78
C ILE A 36 -5.84 17.34 4.52
N LYS A 37 -5.04 17.70 3.52
CA LYS A 37 -5.12 19.02 2.88
C LYS A 37 -6.00 18.85 1.65
N GLU A 38 -7.19 19.43 1.65
CA GLU A 38 -8.17 19.25 0.57
C GLU A 38 -7.66 19.83 -0.76
N GLU A 39 -7.87 19.09 -1.84
CA GLU A 39 -7.36 19.43 -3.18
C GLU A 39 -7.86 20.77 -3.72
N THR A 40 -9.13 21.12 -3.46
CA THR A 40 -9.78 22.26 -4.12
C THR A 40 -9.71 23.56 -3.32
N THR A 41 -9.68 23.46 -1.98
CA THR A 41 -9.76 24.63 -1.09
C THR A 41 -8.50 24.86 -0.27
N ASP A 42 -7.57 23.90 -0.24
CA ASP A 42 -6.45 23.83 0.70
C ASP A 42 -6.86 23.81 2.19
N ASN A 43 -8.13 23.56 2.50
CA ASN A 43 -8.60 23.37 3.86
C ASN A 43 -7.92 22.15 4.50
N ILE A 44 -7.67 22.24 5.80
CA ILE A 44 -7.04 21.17 6.57
C ILE A 44 -8.12 20.45 7.35
N TYR A 45 -8.18 19.13 7.20
CA TYR A 45 -9.04 18.24 7.95
C TYR A 45 -8.20 17.28 8.78
N LEU A 46 -8.66 16.94 9.98
CA LEU A 46 -8.03 15.93 10.82
C LEU A 46 -8.88 14.66 10.79
N ASN A 47 -8.30 13.57 10.29
CA ASN A 47 -9.02 12.31 10.11
C ASN A 47 -9.01 11.46 11.37
N GLU A 48 -7.87 11.47 12.07
CA GLU A 48 -7.59 10.58 13.18
C GLU A 48 -6.41 11.11 13.99
N MET A 49 -6.44 10.84 15.29
CA MET A 49 -5.27 10.87 16.16
C MET A 49 -5.05 9.45 16.67
N ASN A 50 -3.82 8.95 16.73
CA ASN A 50 -3.51 7.62 17.25
C ASN A 50 -2.37 7.71 18.27
N THR A 51 -2.48 7.05 19.43
CA THR A 51 -1.46 7.08 20.49
C THR A 51 -0.73 5.74 20.71
N ALA A 52 -1.06 4.73 19.90
CA ALA A 52 -0.31 3.48 19.77
C ALA A 52 0.55 3.48 18.48
N CYS A 53 1.14 4.63 18.16
CA CYS A 53 1.95 4.79 16.95
C CYS A 53 3.34 4.14 17.12
N GLY A 54 3.84 3.51 16.04
CA GLY A 54 5.19 2.97 15.99
C GLY A 54 6.12 3.93 15.27
N ILE A 55 7.37 4.03 15.73
CA ILE A 55 8.44 4.77 15.03
C ILE A 55 9.18 3.77 14.14
N TYR A 56 9.41 4.08 12.87
CA TYR A 56 10.07 3.18 11.93
C TYR A 56 10.78 3.96 10.82
N GLY A 57 11.54 3.24 10.00
CA GLY A 57 12.46 3.78 8.99
C GLY A 57 13.89 3.33 9.29
N SER A 58 14.85 4.03 8.69
CA SER A 58 16.29 3.82 8.88
C SER A 58 16.72 3.94 10.35
N TYR A 59 17.88 3.40 10.67
CA TYR A 59 18.47 3.53 12.00
C TYR A 59 18.61 4.99 12.43
N ASN A 60 19.03 5.85 11.50
CA ASN A 60 19.27 7.27 11.73
C ASN A 60 17.97 8.03 12.01
N GLU A 61 16.91 7.75 11.25
CA GLU A 61 15.61 8.38 11.49
C GLU A 61 15.03 7.99 12.85
N GLN A 62 15.06 6.69 13.20
CA GLN A 62 14.59 6.23 14.50
C GLN A 62 15.41 6.85 15.64
N THR A 63 16.74 6.86 15.50
CA THR A 63 17.65 7.49 16.47
C THR A 63 17.36 8.98 16.63
N ALA A 64 17.13 9.71 15.54
CA ALA A 64 16.79 11.13 15.58
C ALA A 64 15.48 11.37 16.34
N SER A 65 14.45 10.56 16.08
CA SER A 65 13.18 10.63 16.81
C SER A 65 13.34 10.36 18.31
N PHE A 66 14.05 9.30 18.70
CA PHE A 66 14.26 8.99 20.12
C PHE A 66 15.20 9.98 20.82
N ASN A 67 16.13 10.60 20.10
CA ASN A 67 16.96 11.68 20.63
C ASN A 67 16.12 12.88 21.06
N LEU A 68 15.12 13.29 20.28
CA LEU A 68 14.22 14.40 20.65
C LEU A 68 13.46 14.10 21.96
N ILE A 69 13.03 12.85 22.14
CA ILE A 69 12.33 12.40 23.35
C ILE A 69 13.29 12.40 24.56
N ALA A 70 14.50 11.87 24.38
CA ALA A 70 15.53 11.86 25.41
C ALA A 70 15.99 13.27 25.82
N ASP A 71 16.13 14.18 24.85
CA ASP A 71 16.49 15.58 25.09
C ASP A 71 15.44 16.27 25.96
N TYR A 72 14.15 16.02 25.71
CA TYR A 72 13.07 16.52 26.56
C TYR A 72 13.11 15.94 27.98
N ALA A 73 13.32 14.62 28.14
CA ALA A 73 13.44 14.01 29.47
C ALA A 73 14.61 14.61 30.27
N ASN A 74 15.73 14.87 29.60
CA ASN A 74 16.89 15.54 30.19
C ASN A 74 16.59 17.00 30.58
N GLU A 75 15.88 17.75 29.74
CA GLU A 75 15.44 19.12 30.07
C GLU A 75 14.59 19.16 31.35
N LYS A 76 13.78 18.12 31.59
CA LYS A 76 13.00 17.96 32.83
C LYS A 76 13.82 17.46 34.02
N GLY A 77 15.12 17.24 33.86
CA GLY A 77 16.02 16.76 34.91
C GLY A 77 15.77 15.32 35.32
N CYS A 78 15.18 14.50 34.44
CA CYS A 78 14.93 13.09 34.72
C CYS A 78 16.23 12.30 34.73
N THR A 79 16.26 11.21 35.50
CA THR A 79 17.41 10.28 35.62
C THR A 79 17.05 8.84 35.30
N THR A 80 15.75 8.52 35.30
CA THR A 80 15.19 7.23 34.90
C THR A 80 14.02 7.46 33.96
N ALA A 81 13.88 6.62 32.94
CA ALA A 81 12.76 6.60 32.02
C ALA A 81 12.06 5.23 32.08
N TYR A 82 10.74 5.24 32.01
CA TYR A 82 9.88 4.08 31.86
C TYR A 82 9.13 4.24 30.54
N VAL A 83 9.35 3.30 29.63
CA VAL A 83 8.72 3.27 28.32
C VAL A 83 7.63 2.20 28.33
N TYR A 84 6.39 2.66 28.20
CA TYR A 84 5.20 1.83 28.19
C TYR A 84 4.83 1.52 26.74
N GLY A 85 4.86 0.24 26.38
CA GLY A 85 4.63 -0.23 25.03
C GLY A 85 3.59 -1.34 24.94
N GLN A 86 3.22 -1.69 23.72
CA GLN A 86 2.31 -2.78 23.40
C GLN A 86 3.11 -4.02 23.00
N ASN A 87 2.72 -5.20 23.48
CA ASN A 87 3.26 -6.49 23.02
C ASN A 87 2.15 -7.55 23.01
N ASP A 88 1.48 -7.67 21.88
CA ASP A 88 0.36 -8.60 21.68
C ASP A 88 0.34 -9.19 20.25
N SER A 89 -0.75 -9.85 19.89
CA SER A 89 -0.92 -10.46 18.56
C SER A 89 -0.99 -9.45 17.41
N VAL A 90 -1.28 -8.18 17.70
CA VAL A 90 -1.37 -7.11 16.72
C VAL A 90 0.02 -6.53 16.47
N LYS A 91 0.73 -6.18 17.54
CA LYS A 91 1.95 -5.36 17.45
C LYS A 91 2.89 -5.53 18.64
N TYR A 92 4.19 -5.37 18.39
CA TYR A 92 5.23 -5.24 19.43
C TYR A 92 5.97 -3.91 19.28
N ASN A 93 5.69 -2.95 20.18
CA ASN A 93 6.13 -1.56 20.08
C ASN A 93 6.35 -0.90 21.45
N PRO A 94 7.57 -0.42 21.76
CA PRO A 94 8.77 -0.56 20.95
C PRO A 94 9.21 -2.03 20.88
N SER A 95 9.69 -2.48 19.72
CA SER A 95 10.21 -3.85 19.57
C SER A 95 11.58 -4.01 20.22
N ASP A 96 12.03 -5.26 20.37
CA ASP A 96 13.41 -5.62 20.71
C ASP A 96 14.46 -4.95 19.82
N PHE A 97 14.20 -4.74 18.53
CA PHE A 97 15.09 -3.95 17.67
C PHE A 97 15.24 -2.50 18.13
N GLN A 98 14.18 -1.92 18.70
CA GLN A 98 14.13 -0.50 19.06
C GLN A 98 14.63 -0.23 20.48
N GLN A 99 14.49 -1.19 21.40
CA GLN A 99 14.91 -1.00 22.79
C GLN A 99 16.38 -0.56 22.93
N PRO A 100 17.36 -1.10 22.18
CA PRO A 100 18.75 -0.62 22.20
C PRO A 100 18.90 0.80 21.66
N ILE A 101 18.15 1.19 20.62
CA ILE A 101 18.17 2.55 20.06
C ILE A 101 17.67 3.53 21.12
N ILE A 102 16.52 3.24 21.72
CA ILE A 102 15.90 4.06 22.77
C ILE A 102 16.88 4.20 23.95
N SER A 103 17.40 3.08 24.45
CA SER A 103 18.34 3.07 25.58
C SER A 103 19.59 3.91 25.28
N SER A 104 20.11 3.81 24.05
CA SER A 104 21.29 4.59 23.62
C SER A 104 20.99 6.09 23.54
N SER A 105 19.82 6.48 23.02
CA SER A 105 19.38 7.89 22.95
C SER A 105 19.30 8.55 24.32
N PHE A 106 18.74 7.84 25.31
CA PHE A 106 18.63 8.30 26.71
C PHE A 106 19.97 8.25 27.46
N ALA A 107 20.81 7.25 27.18
CA ALA A 107 22.14 7.12 27.79
C ALA A 107 23.07 8.30 27.48
N ARG A 108 22.86 9.03 26.38
CA ARG A 108 23.58 10.30 26.08
C ARG A 108 23.47 11.33 27.21
N HIS A 109 22.39 11.26 27.99
CA HIS A 109 22.08 12.14 29.11
C HIS A 109 22.23 11.44 30.47
N GLY A 110 22.77 10.22 30.50
CA GLY A 110 22.88 9.43 31.72
C GLY A 110 21.53 8.95 32.29
N ILE A 111 20.49 8.89 31.45
CA ILE A 111 19.15 8.43 31.84
C ILE A 111 19.04 6.92 31.61
N SER A 112 18.73 6.17 32.66
CA SER A 112 18.46 4.73 32.54
C SER A 112 17.06 4.47 32.00
N VAL A 113 16.85 3.41 31.21
CA VAL A 113 15.55 3.10 30.58
C VAL A 113 15.05 1.74 31.04
N ASN A 114 13.74 1.67 31.35
CA ASN A 114 13.00 0.45 31.63
C ASN A 114 11.86 0.32 30.61
N PHE A 115 11.56 -0.91 30.18
CA PHE A 115 10.46 -1.19 29.25
C PHE A 115 9.39 -2.01 29.95
N GLU A 116 8.13 -1.62 29.79
CA GLU A 116 6.98 -2.31 30.36
C GLU A 116 5.88 -2.48 29.31
N TYR A 117 5.31 -3.68 29.25
CA TYR A 117 4.32 -4.07 28.23
C TYR A 117 3.01 -4.59 28.80
N ASN A 118 2.77 -4.31 30.09
CA ASN A 118 1.48 -4.59 30.69
C ASN A 118 0.40 -3.72 30.01
N ASP A 119 -0.86 -4.14 30.06
CA ASP A 119 -1.97 -3.41 29.45
C ASP A 119 -3.02 -3.09 30.52
N ASN A 120 -2.55 -2.53 31.64
CA ASN A 120 -3.35 -2.21 32.81
C ASN A 120 -2.61 -1.24 33.77
N THR A 121 -3.28 -0.90 34.88
CA THR A 121 -2.78 0.03 35.90
C THR A 121 -1.65 -0.52 36.79
N SER A 122 -1.08 -1.71 36.49
CA SER A 122 0.12 -2.20 37.18
C SER A 122 1.42 -1.54 36.73
N HIS A 123 1.38 -0.73 35.67
CA HIS A 123 2.55 0.03 35.24
C HIS A 123 3.13 0.89 36.35
N THR A 124 4.46 1.03 36.33
CA THR A 124 5.17 1.82 37.33
C THR A 124 4.61 3.24 37.46
N TYR A 125 4.18 3.86 36.36
CA TYR A 125 3.53 5.17 36.31
C TYR A 125 2.43 5.31 37.36
N PHE A 126 1.51 4.35 37.48
CA PHE A 126 0.34 4.47 38.38
C PHE A 126 0.74 4.44 39.85
N SER A 127 1.84 3.76 40.17
CA SER A 127 2.41 3.74 41.52
C SER A 127 3.24 4.98 41.85
N GLN A 128 3.79 5.67 40.83
CA GLN A 128 4.69 6.81 41.00
C GLN A 128 4.01 8.18 40.85
N ARG A 129 2.95 8.28 40.03
CA ARG A 129 2.28 9.53 39.68
C ARG A 129 1.87 10.33 40.94
N GLY A 130 2.08 11.64 40.89
CA GLY A 130 1.75 12.55 41.98
C GLY A 130 2.69 12.53 43.19
N GLN A 131 3.68 11.64 43.27
CA GLN A 131 4.60 11.56 44.41
C GLN A 131 5.92 12.31 44.14
N ASN A 132 6.23 13.29 45.00
CA ASN A 132 7.40 14.16 44.85
C ASN A 132 8.75 13.40 44.75
N GLN A 133 8.86 12.24 45.40
CA GLN A 133 10.08 11.42 45.38
C GLN A 133 10.40 10.81 44.01
N TYR A 134 9.42 10.77 43.09
CA TYR A 134 9.58 10.23 41.74
C TYR A 134 9.58 11.32 40.65
N THR A 135 9.83 12.58 41.04
CA THR A 135 10.00 13.68 40.07
C THR A 135 11.21 13.51 39.15
N GLY A 136 12.15 12.62 39.48
CA GLY A 136 13.25 12.21 38.60
C GLY A 136 12.89 11.13 37.57
N SER A 137 11.66 10.61 37.58
CA SER A 137 11.18 9.59 36.63
C SER A 137 10.49 10.24 35.44
N PHE A 138 10.87 9.82 34.23
CA PHE A 138 10.17 10.10 32.99
C PHE A 138 9.27 8.93 32.59
N HIS A 139 8.06 9.21 32.17
CA HIS A 139 7.03 8.22 31.84
C HIS A 139 6.57 8.42 30.39
N LEU A 140 7.03 7.55 29.50
CA LEU A 140 6.76 7.63 28.06
C LEU A 140 5.74 6.57 27.65
N PHE A 141 4.57 6.99 27.20
CA PHE A 141 3.58 6.10 26.60
C PHE A 141 3.77 6.04 25.08
N MET A 142 4.13 4.86 24.56
CA MET A 142 4.13 4.49 23.14
C MET A 142 3.01 3.48 22.81
N GLN A 143 2.15 3.22 23.79
CA GLN A 143 0.87 2.57 23.67
C GLN A 143 -0.22 3.51 24.17
N THR A 144 -1.44 3.32 23.67
CA THR A 144 -2.62 4.04 24.18
C THR A 144 -2.91 3.61 25.62
N PRO A 145 -2.87 4.49 26.64
CA PRO A 145 -3.24 4.15 28.01
C PRO A 145 -4.77 4.18 28.22
N TRP A 146 -5.51 3.41 27.43
CA TRP A 146 -6.99 3.35 27.44
C TRP A 146 -7.57 2.78 28.75
N TYR A 147 -6.74 2.11 29.54
CA TYR A 147 -7.05 1.59 30.87
C TYR A 147 -6.74 2.60 32.00
N SER A 148 -6.31 3.82 31.69
CA SER A 148 -5.96 4.79 32.73
C SER A 148 -7.17 5.17 33.59
N ASP A 149 -6.97 5.25 34.89
CA ASP A 149 -7.92 5.72 35.90
C ASP A 149 -7.70 7.20 36.27
N ASP A 150 -6.97 7.95 35.42
CA ASP A 150 -6.75 9.39 35.53
C ASP A 150 -6.97 10.10 34.18
N ASN A 151 -6.67 11.40 34.14
CA ASN A 151 -6.86 12.25 32.98
C ASN A 151 -6.09 11.85 31.71
N LEU A 152 -5.13 10.90 31.78
CA LEU A 152 -4.53 10.36 30.56
C LEU A 152 -5.59 9.71 29.67
N LEU A 153 -6.65 9.13 30.25
CA LEU A 153 -7.76 8.55 29.50
C LEU A 153 -8.48 9.61 28.67
N GLU A 154 -8.70 10.81 29.22
CA GLU A 154 -9.34 11.92 28.51
C GLU A 154 -8.50 12.36 27.31
N ILE A 155 -7.19 12.53 27.52
CA ILE A 155 -6.21 12.92 26.50
C ILE A 155 -6.22 11.94 25.32
N VAL A 156 -6.30 10.64 25.59
CA VAL A 156 -6.16 9.60 24.55
C VAL A 156 -7.49 9.03 24.05
N SER A 157 -8.62 9.44 24.62
CA SER A 157 -9.95 8.89 24.28
C SER A 157 -10.31 8.99 22.80
N GLY A 158 -9.86 10.05 22.12
CA GLY A 158 -10.03 10.24 20.68
C GLY A 158 -9.17 9.30 19.82
N SER A 159 -8.27 8.52 20.41
CA SER A 159 -7.35 7.67 19.65
C SER A 159 -7.83 6.25 19.36
N PHE A 160 -8.90 5.81 20.02
CA PHE A 160 -9.46 4.46 19.86
C PHE A 160 -10.98 4.47 19.72
N ASN A 161 -11.62 5.63 19.83
CA ASN A 161 -13.05 5.79 19.67
C ASN A 161 -13.34 7.06 18.88
N LYS A 162 -14.05 6.91 17.75
CA LYS A 162 -14.33 8.03 16.83
C LYS A 162 -15.35 9.00 17.41
N THR A 163 -16.18 8.58 18.37
CA THR A 163 -17.15 9.47 19.01
C THR A 163 -16.45 10.54 19.86
N PRO A 164 -15.61 10.21 20.86
CA PRO A 164 -14.76 11.17 21.55
C PRO A 164 -13.87 11.99 20.60
N PHE A 165 -13.26 11.37 19.59
CA PHE A 165 -12.44 12.11 18.61
C PHE A 165 -13.20 13.29 17.99
N ARG A 166 -14.38 13.01 17.44
CA ARG A 166 -15.23 14.03 16.82
C ARG A 166 -15.71 15.07 17.84
N THR A 167 -16.10 14.65 19.05
CA THR A 167 -16.54 15.57 20.11
C THR A 167 -15.44 16.55 20.54
N ILE A 168 -14.22 16.04 20.74
CA ILE A 168 -13.04 16.85 21.11
C ILE A 168 -12.71 17.82 19.99
N LEU A 169 -12.59 17.34 18.75
CA LEU A 169 -12.25 18.18 17.61
C LEU A 169 -13.30 19.28 17.37
N SER A 170 -14.59 18.94 17.45
CA SER A 170 -15.71 19.90 17.33
C SER A 170 -15.70 20.98 18.42
N SER A 171 -15.15 20.66 19.60
CA SER A 171 -15.09 21.58 20.74
C SER A 171 -13.78 22.37 20.79
N SER A 172 -12.82 22.03 19.93
CA SER A 172 -11.52 22.67 19.84
C SER A 172 -11.57 23.97 19.00
N PRO A 173 -10.55 24.83 19.08
CA PRO A 173 -10.37 25.96 18.16
C PRO A 173 -10.32 25.54 16.67
N GLU A 174 -10.00 24.28 16.39
CA GLU A 174 -9.89 23.70 15.06
C GLU A 174 -11.16 22.94 14.63
N SER A 175 -12.33 23.27 15.20
CA SER A 175 -13.62 22.63 14.86
C SER A 175 -13.98 22.65 13.37
N ALA A 176 -13.48 23.64 12.62
CA ALA A 176 -13.63 23.69 11.16
C ALA A 176 -12.85 22.58 10.41
N SER A 177 -11.87 21.95 11.07
CA SER A 177 -11.07 20.83 10.55
C SER A 177 -11.76 19.47 10.75
N LEU A 178 -12.95 19.43 11.36
CA LEU A 178 -13.74 18.21 11.47
C LEU A 178 -14.34 17.82 10.11
N ILE A 179 -14.17 16.56 9.73
CA ILE A 179 -14.80 16.04 8.51
C ILE A 179 -16.34 16.06 8.67
N PRO A 180 -17.08 16.67 7.72
CA PRO A 180 -18.54 16.65 7.71
C PRO A 180 -19.10 15.23 7.63
N LEU A 181 -20.29 15.03 8.21
CA LEU A 181 -21.07 13.83 7.90
C LEU A 181 -21.54 13.87 6.45
N PHE A 182 -21.60 12.72 5.80
CA PHE A 182 -22.07 12.65 4.43
C PHE A 182 -23.55 13.02 4.32
N ASN A 183 -23.88 13.94 3.40
CA ASN A 183 -25.24 14.41 3.19
C ASN A 183 -25.73 14.08 1.78
N THR A 184 -26.60 13.08 1.67
CA THR A 184 -27.16 12.61 0.40
C THR A 184 -28.01 13.66 -0.32
N SER A 185 -28.60 14.62 0.41
CA SER A 185 -29.47 15.65 -0.17
C SER A 185 -28.70 16.75 -0.91
N SER A 186 -27.41 16.91 -0.60
CA SER A 186 -26.52 17.85 -1.27
C SER A 186 -25.49 17.16 -2.16
N PHE A 187 -25.66 15.85 -2.41
CA PHE A 187 -24.74 15.08 -3.22
C PHE A 187 -24.77 15.51 -4.69
N SER A 188 -23.60 15.60 -5.30
CA SER A 188 -23.42 15.77 -6.74
C SER A 188 -22.26 14.90 -7.21
N ASP A 189 -22.47 14.10 -8.26
CA ASP A 189 -21.44 13.23 -8.86
C ASP A 189 -20.41 14.07 -9.62
N THR A 190 -19.52 14.69 -8.85
CA THR A 190 -18.44 15.56 -9.34
C THR A 190 -17.07 14.95 -9.08
N ASN A 191 -17.03 13.84 -8.36
CA ASN A 191 -15.82 13.15 -7.92
C ASN A 191 -15.70 11.79 -8.61
N ALA A 192 -15.17 11.79 -9.83
CA ALA A 192 -15.15 10.59 -10.67
C ALA A 192 -14.13 9.52 -10.22
N TYR A 193 -13.16 9.88 -9.38
CA TYR A 193 -11.97 9.05 -9.14
C TYR A 193 -11.71 8.72 -7.67
N HIS A 194 -12.53 9.23 -6.77
CA HIS A 194 -12.41 8.99 -5.34
C HIS A 194 -13.76 8.60 -4.75
N PRO A 195 -13.77 8.05 -3.52
CA PRO A 195 -14.98 7.86 -2.74
C PRO A 195 -15.74 9.17 -2.52
N ASP A 196 -17.05 9.06 -2.35
CA ASP A 196 -17.91 10.16 -1.91
C ASP A 196 -18.04 10.17 -0.39
N PHE A 197 -18.08 8.98 0.21
CA PHE A 197 -18.18 8.80 1.65
C PHE A 197 -17.38 7.61 2.14
N VAL A 198 -17.09 7.66 3.44
CA VAL A 198 -16.47 6.57 4.18
C VAL A 198 -17.42 6.07 5.26
N VAL A 199 -17.43 4.75 5.47
CA VAL A 199 -18.19 4.09 6.52
C VAL A 199 -17.20 3.52 7.54
N LYS A 200 -17.42 3.85 8.82
CA LYS A 200 -16.56 3.47 9.94
C LYS A 200 -17.40 2.95 11.11
N ASN A 201 -16.82 2.07 11.93
CA ASN A 201 -17.37 1.80 13.26
C ASN A 201 -17.08 2.99 14.19
N PRO A 202 -18.09 3.69 14.74
CA PRO A 202 -17.85 4.85 15.60
C PRO A 202 -17.17 4.51 16.93
N ALA A 203 -17.26 3.26 17.40
CA ALA A 203 -16.81 2.84 18.72
C ALA A 203 -15.41 2.20 18.73
N GLN A 204 -14.78 2.04 17.56
CA GLN A 204 -13.49 1.36 17.41
C GLN A 204 -12.55 2.17 16.54
N ASP A 205 -11.26 1.91 16.69
CA ASP A 205 -10.26 2.33 15.72
C ASP A 205 -10.32 1.44 14.48
N GLY A 206 -9.89 1.97 13.34
CA GLY A 206 -9.89 1.23 12.09
C GLY A 206 -8.68 1.57 11.23
N THR A 207 -8.42 0.75 10.23
CA THR A 207 -7.37 0.96 9.25
C THR A 207 -7.91 0.74 7.84
N SER A 208 -7.27 1.38 6.87
CA SER A 208 -7.65 1.23 5.47
C SER A 208 -7.37 -0.16 4.90
N PHE A 209 -6.56 -0.99 5.59
CA PHE A 209 -5.99 -2.24 5.08
C PHE A 209 -6.65 -3.54 5.60
N ASP A 210 -7.75 -3.44 6.35
CA ASP A 210 -8.43 -4.61 6.93
C ASP A 210 -9.97 -4.53 6.86
N ASN A 211 -10.50 -3.67 5.97
CA ASN A 211 -11.93 -3.42 5.79
C ASN A 211 -12.69 -2.86 7.00
N SER A 212 -12.02 -2.42 8.05
CA SER A 212 -12.66 -1.67 9.14
C SER A 212 -13.05 -0.24 8.73
N ILE A 213 -12.47 0.28 7.64
CA ILE A 213 -12.86 1.51 6.96
C ILE A 213 -13.27 1.15 5.53
N LEU A 214 -14.51 1.47 5.16
CA LEU A 214 -15.05 1.21 3.83
C LEU A 214 -15.20 2.52 3.06
N PHE A 215 -14.88 2.48 1.77
CA PHE A 215 -14.87 3.63 0.88
C PHE A 215 -15.91 3.43 -0.21
N HIS A 216 -16.83 4.38 -0.39
CA HIS A 216 -17.98 4.19 -1.27
C HIS A 216 -18.27 5.36 -2.19
N LYS A 217 -18.70 5.02 -3.42
CA LYS A 217 -19.43 5.92 -4.29
C LYS A 217 -20.90 5.94 -3.86
N TYR A 218 -21.53 7.11 -3.84
CA TYR A 218 -22.95 7.19 -3.54
C TYR A 218 -23.81 6.93 -4.78
N ILE A 219 -24.68 5.94 -4.67
CA ILE A 219 -25.68 5.59 -5.69
C ILE A 219 -27.03 5.56 -4.98
N ALA A 220 -27.97 6.41 -5.39
CA ALA A 220 -29.23 6.62 -4.68
C ALA A 220 -30.12 5.37 -4.64
N GLU A 221 -30.00 4.52 -5.66
CA GLU A 221 -30.72 3.26 -5.80
C GLU A 221 -30.12 2.14 -4.94
N ASN A 222 -28.86 2.27 -4.51
CA ASN A 222 -28.18 1.24 -3.74
C ASN A 222 -28.51 1.32 -2.24
N PRO A 223 -28.75 0.19 -1.57
CA PRO A 223 -29.08 0.18 -0.14
C PRO A 223 -27.86 0.45 0.75
N THR A 224 -26.64 0.53 0.22
CA THR A 224 -25.38 0.61 0.97
C THR A 224 -25.36 1.74 2.00
N TYR A 225 -25.69 2.96 1.60
CA TYR A 225 -25.77 4.09 2.53
C TYR A 225 -26.83 3.84 3.63
N GLN A 226 -28.03 3.38 3.25
CA GLN A 226 -29.11 3.15 4.20
C GLN A 226 -28.81 1.99 5.17
N ASN A 227 -28.06 0.98 4.72
CA ASN A 227 -27.56 -0.12 5.56
C ASN A 227 -26.52 0.37 6.56
N ALA A 228 -25.60 1.25 6.13
CA ALA A 228 -24.64 1.90 7.02
C ALA A 228 -25.34 2.76 8.09
N VAL A 229 -26.38 3.52 7.72
CA VAL A 229 -27.21 4.28 8.68
C VAL A 229 -27.90 3.32 9.66
N SER A 230 -28.53 2.26 9.15
CA SER A 230 -29.31 1.32 9.98
C SER A 230 -28.45 0.50 10.94
N SER A 231 -27.17 0.29 10.61
CA SER A 231 -26.19 -0.37 11.49
C SER A 231 -25.60 0.57 12.56
N GLY A 232 -25.90 1.87 12.51
CA GLY A 232 -25.31 2.86 13.42
C GLY A 232 -23.86 3.20 13.09
N SER A 233 -23.43 2.98 11.84
CA SER A 233 -22.08 3.34 11.39
C SER A 233 -21.89 4.86 11.35
N LEU A 234 -20.64 5.31 11.51
CA LEU A 234 -20.24 6.69 11.25
C LEU A 234 -20.00 6.85 9.75
N ILE A 235 -20.73 7.78 9.14
CA ILE A 235 -20.66 8.05 7.70
C ILE A 235 -20.15 9.48 7.49
N GLU A 236 -18.93 9.60 7.00
CA GLU A 236 -18.26 10.89 6.77
C GLU A 236 -18.10 11.13 5.27
N THR A 237 -18.14 12.39 4.86
CA THR A 237 -17.74 12.77 3.49
C THR A 237 -16.28 12.42 3.29
N TYR A 238 -15.94 11.81 2.16
CA TYR A 238 -14.55 11.61 1.79
C TYR A 238 -13.98 12.94 1.28
N ILE A 239 -12.93 13.45 1.95
CA ILE A 239 -12.22 14.64 1.52
C ILE A 239 -11.09 14.21 0.59
N VAL A 240 -11.04 14.74 -0.63
CA VAL A 240 -10.00 14.40 -1.60
C VAL A 240 -8.68 15.08 -1.23
N PRO A 241 -7.61 14.34 -0.90
CA PRO A 241 -6.32 14.95 -0.57
C PRO A 241 -5.67 15.61 -1.79
N SER A 242 -5.00 16.74 -1.58
CA SER A 242 -4.25 17.45 -2.62
C SER A 242 -3.17 16.56 -3.26
N GLY A 243 -3.18 16.48 -4.59
CA GLY A 243 -2.25 15.65 -5.36
C GLY A 243 -2.51 14.15 -5.21
N SER A 244 -3.72 13.76 -4.80
CA SER A 244 -4.14 12.36 -4.78
C SER A 244 -4.88 11.94 -6.06
N THR A 245 -5.14 12.88 -6.97
CA THR A 245 -5.62 12.61 -8.32
C THR A 245 -4.45 12.76 -9.29
N VAL A 246 -4.08 11.70 -9.99
CA VAL A 246 -3.15 11.78 -11.12
C VAL A 246 -3.87 11.29 -12.35
N GLY A 247 -3.91 12.07 -13.43
CA GLY A 247 -4.74 11.78 -14.60
C GLY A 247 -6.21 11.58 -14.22
N THR A 248 -6.71 10.37 -14.41
CA THR A 248 -8.10 9.95 -14.13
C THR A 248 -8.18 8.86 -13.05
N GLN A 249 -7.21 8.85 -12.13
CA GLN A 249 -7.09 7.87 -11.07
C GLN A 249 -6.95 8.58 -9.73
N GLY A 250 -7.74 8.14 -8.75
CA GLY A 250 -7.59 8.54 -7.36
C GLY A 250 -6.71 7.57 -6.60
N TYR A 251 -5.95 8.11 -5.66
CA TYR A 251 -5.01 7.40 -4.81
C TYR A 251 -5.34 7.64 -3.34
N LEU A 252 -5.19 6.61 -2.51
CA LEU A 252 -5.34 6.74 -1.06
C LEU A 252 -4.07 7.38 -0.46
N LYS A 253 -4.03 8.72 -0.40
CA LYS A 253 -3.02 9.45 0.36
C LYS A 253 -3.43 9.59 1.83
N SER A 254 -2.50 9.36 2.74
CA SER A 254 -2.75 9.41 4.19
C SER A 254 -1.58 10.04 4.94
N PRO A 255 -1.30 11.34 4.76
CA PRO A 255 -0.17 11.98 5.42
C PRO A 255 -0.41 12.10 6.93
N LYS A 256 0.69 12.06 7.69
CA LYS A 256 0.71 11.98 9.15
C LYS A 256 1.82 12.84 9.72
N TYR A 257 1.54 13.59 10.78
CA TYR A 257 2.60 14.14 11.64
C TYR A 257 2.65 13.40 12.97
N GLU A 258 3.85 13.08 13.42
CA GLU A 258 4.12 12.39 14.68
C GLU A 258 4.65 13.39 15.70
N TYR A 259 4.08 13.36 16.91
CA TYR A 259 4.37 14.27 18.00
C TYR A 259 4.64 13.51 19.30
N LEU A 260 5.48 14.09 20.14
CA LEU A 260 5.50 13.81 21.57
C LEU A 260 4.63 14.86 22.26
N MET A 261 3.51 14.43 22.80
CA MET A 261 2.62 15.27 23.61
C MET A 261 3.16 15.34 25.03
N THR A 262 3.28 16.56 25.57
CA THR A 262 3.83 16.78 26.91
C THR A 262 3.04 17.84 27.69
N PRO A 263 3.24 17.95 29.02
CA PRO A 263 2.57 18.95 29.85
C PRO A 263 2.73 20.41 29.44
N ASP A 264 3.85 20.80 28.85
CA ASP A 264 4.14 22.21 28.57
C ASP A 264 4.30 22.55 27.08
N ARG A 265 4.45 21.54 26.21
CA ARG A 265 4.52 21.76 24.75
C ARG A 265 4.28 20.51 23.91
N GLN A 266 4.00 20.70 22.63
CA GLN A 266 4.04 19.64 21.62
C GLN A 266 5.42 19.63 20.96
N ILE A 267 6.05 18.46 20.85
CA ILE A 267 7.33 18.31 20.15
C ILE A 267 7.07 17.52 18.88
N LEU A 268 7.24 18.16 17.72
CA LEU A 268 7.16 17.48 16.43
C LEU A 268 8.34 16.51 16.30
N ILE A 269 8.03 15.22 16.19
CA ILE A 269 9.01 14.13 16.08
C ILE A 269 9.34 13.83 14.62
N LYS A 270 8.32 13.72 13.76
CA LYS A 270 8.50 13.42 12.33
C LYS A 270 7.33 13.97 11.52
N LYS A 271 7.64 14.55 10.36
CA LYS A 271 6.67 14.76 9.28
C LYS A 271 6.72 13.54 8.38
N LYS A 272 5.58 12.92 8.14
CA LYS A 272 5.50 11.64 7.44
C LYS A 272 4.45 11.73 6.35
N ASP A 273 4.90 11.82 5.11
CA ASP A 273 4.03 11.68 3.95
C ASP A 273 3.76 10.20 3.69
N LYS A 274 3.02 9.58 4.62
CA LYS A 274 2.61 8.18 4.52
C LYS A 274 1.72 8.02 3.29
N LEU A 275 2.09 7.06 2.43
CA LEU A 275 1.46 6.83 1.13
C LEU A 275 1.50 8.10 0.26
N ASP A 276 2.71 8.61 -0.03
CA ASP A 276 2.85 9.55 -1.13
C ASP A 276 2.38 8.88 -2.44
N VAL A 277 1.97 9.67 -3.43
CA VAL A 277 1.34 9.19 -4.67
C VAL A 277 2.20 8.17 -5.42
N SER A 278 3.52 8.24 -5.29
CA SER A 278 4.48 7.28 -5.84
C SER A 278 4.33 5.85 -5.31
N ILE A 279 3.77 5.70 -4.10
CA ILE A 279 3.64 4.44 -3.36
C ILE A 279 2.22 4.21 -2.80
N ALA A 280 1.29 5.13 -3.05
CA ALA A 280 -0.08 5.07 -2.54
C ALA A 280 -0.91 4.04 -3.31
N PRO A 281 -1.76 3.26 -2.63
CA PRO A 281 -2.69 2.37 -3.33
C PRO A 281 -3.66 3.15 -4.21
N LYS A 282 -3.97 2.59 -5.39
CA LYS A 282 -5.00 3.11 -6.30
C LYS A 282 -6.39 2.77 -5.76
N PHE A 283 -7.34 3.66 -5.96
CA PHE A 283 -8.76 3.36 -5.77
C PHE A 283 -9.39 2.72 -7.01
N ILE A 284 -9.84 1.48 -6.89
CA ILE A 284 -10.55 0.76 -7.94
C ILE A 284 -12.02 0.62 -7.55
N LEU A 285 -12.93 1.16 -8.36
CA LEU A 285 -14.35 1.07 -8.10
C LEU A 285 -14.91 -0.26 -8.61
N SER A 286 -15.58 -1.00 -7.73
CA SER A 286 -16.37 -2.19 -8.06
C SER A 286 -17.77 -2.05 -7.48
N GLY A 287 -18.77 -1.99 -8.35
CA GLY A 287 -20.13 -1.59 -7.95
C GLY A 287 -20.14 -0.19 -7.36
N ASP A 288 -20.45 -0.06 -6.07
CA ASP A 288 -20.40 1.19 -5.31
C ASP A 288 -19.27 1.26 -4.28
N ARG A 289 -18.38 0.26 -4.26
CA ARG A 289 -17.27 0.17 -3.31
C ARG A 289 -15.96 0.43 -4.00
N TYR A 290 -15.17 1.33 -3.41
CA TYR A 290 -13.78 1.48 -3.77
C TYR A 290 -12.91 0.49 -2.99
N HIS A 291 -12.08 -0.21 -3.73
CA HIS A 291 -11.07 -1.13 -3.26
C HIS A 291 -9.68 -0.53 -3.50
N MET A 292 -8.69 -1.01 -2.76
CA MET A 292 -7.30 -0.62 -2.98
C MET A 292 -6.62 -1.62 -3.91
N GLN A 293 -5.72 -1.14 -4.76
CA GLN A 293 -4.83 -1.95 -5.61
C GLN A 293 -3.39 -1.42 -5.51
N ASN A 294 -2.40 -2.29 -5.76
CA ASN A 294 -0.97 -1.95 -5.88
C ASN A 294 -0.30 -1.43 -4.58
N ALA A 295 -0.44 -2.14 -3.46
CA ALA A 295 0.39 -1.79 -2.29
C ALA A 295 1.81 -2.34 -2.51
N LEU A 296 2.82 -1.47 -2.52
CA LEU A 296 4.22 -1.87 -2.68
C LEU A 296 4.71 -2.69 -1.49
N LEU A 297 5.31 -3.84 -1.77
CA LEU A 297 5.79 -4.79 -0.77
C LEU A 297 7.30 -5.05 -0.93
N TYR A 298 8.11 -4.44 -0.07
CA TYR A 298 9.55 -4.61 -0.05
C TYR A 298 9.93 -5.98 0.51
N SER A 299 10.24 -6.95 -0.37
CA SER A 299 10.49 -8.35 0.00
C SER A 299 11.94 -8.79 -0.21
N THR A 300 12.73 -8.03 -0.97
CA THR A 300 14.05 -8.46 -1.42
C THR A 300 15.20 -7.63 -0.83
N PRO A 301 16.11 -8.17 -0.01
CA PRO A 301 17.24 -7.42 0.53
C PRO A 301 18.30 -7.14 -0.53
N SER A 302 19.03 -6.03 -0.37
CA SER A 302 20.15 -5.64 -1.22
C SER A 302 21.18 -6.77 -1.39
N GLY A 303 21.70 -6.92 -2.60
CA GLY A 303 22.62 -7.99 -2.97
C GLY A 303 21.98 -9.37 -3.19
N SER A 304 20.67 -9.52 -2.99
CA SER A 304 19.97 -10.76 -3.35
C SER A 304 20.07 -11.06 -4.83
N LEU A 305 20.22 -12.35 -5.15
CA LEU A 305 20.19 -12.82 -6.52
C LEU A 305 18.74 -13.04 -6.95
N ILE A 306 18.30 -12.23 -7.90
CA ILE A 306 17.06 -12.42 -8.63
C ILE A 306 17.29 -13.45 -9.71
N ARG A 307 16.42 -14.45 -9.77
CA ARG A 307 16.45 -15.47 -10.83
C ARG A 307 15.86 -14.89 -12.10
N MET A 308 16.65 -14.83 -13.17
CA MET A 308 16.17 -14.41 -14.49
C MET A 308 15.44 -15.56 -15.20
N TYR A 309 14.60 -15.25 -16.19
CA TYR A 309 13.84 -16.26 -16.94
C TYR A 309 14.74 -17.30 -17.64
N ASP A 310 15.90 -16.87 -18.13
CA ASP A 310 16.92 -17.75 -18.73
C ASP A 310 17.73 -18.56 -17.69
N ASN A 311 17.34 -18.51 -16.42
CA ASN A 311 18.01 -19.07 -15.24
C ASN A 311 19.35 -18.44 -14.86
N SER A 312 19.81 -17.39 -15.54
CA SER A 312 20.90 -16.56 -15.03
C SER A 312 20.45 -15.82 -13.76
N THR A 313 21.37 -15.11 -13.12
CA THR A 313 21.06 -14.33 -11.92
C THR A 313 21.57 -12.92 -12.06
N LYS A 314 20.81 -11.98 -11.52
CA LYS A 314 21.17 -10.57 -11.40
C LYS A 314 21.00 -10.13 -9.95
N GLN A 315 21.85 -9.24 -9.45
CA GLN A 315 21.57 -8.68 -8.12
C GLN A 315 20.37 -7.74 -8.22
N VAL A 316 19.54 -7.69 -7.19
CA VAL A 316 18.28 -6.92 -7.22
C VAL A 316 18.49 -5.45 -7.60
N GLN A 317 19.55 -4.82 -7.12
CA GLN A 317 19.87 -3.42 -7.42
C GLN A 317 20.37 -3.19 -8.86
N ASP A 318 20.70 -4.26 -9.59
CA ASP A 318 21.12 -4.23 -10.98
C ASP A 318 19.97 -4.60 -11.95
N VAL A 319 18.80 -4.98 -11.41
CA VAL A 319 17.58 -5.26 -12.19
C VAL A 319 17.06 -3.96 -12.81
N GLN A 320 16.73 -4.04 -14.09
CA GLN A 320 16.29 -2.92 -14.91
C GLN A 320 14.88 -3.16 -15.44
N ILE A 321 14.17 -2.07 -15.73
CA ILE A 321 12.90 -2.13 -16.46
C ILE A 321 13.13 -2.85 -17.79
N GLY A 322 12.24 -3.81 -18.10
CA GLY A 322 12.30 -4.69 -19.26
C GLY A 322 13.06 -6.01 -19.02
N ASP A 323 13.74 -6.19 -17.89
CA ASP A 323 14.32 -7.49 -17.53
C ASP A 323 13.21 -8.53 -17.33
N VAL A 324 13.42 -9.76 -17.79
CA VAL A 324 12.47 -10.87 -17.55
C VAL A 324 12.98 -11.76 -16.42
N VAL A 325 12.28 -11.72 -15.28
CA VAL A 325 12.55 -12.55 -14.10
C VAL A 325 11.78 -13.87 -14.18
N LYS A 326 12.27 -14.91 -13.51
CA LYS A 326 11.56 -16.18 -13.40
C LYS A 326 10.43 -16.05 -12.38
N SER A 327 9.26 -16.57 -12.73
CA SER A 327 8.01 -16.40 -11.99
C SER A 327 7.25 -17.72 -11.87
N TYR A 328 6.31 -17.79 -10.92
CA TYR A 328 5.54 -19.00 -10.64
C TYR A 328 4.13 -18.62 -10.19
N LYS A 329 3.12 -19.04 -10.94
CA LYS A 329 1.70 -18.87 -10.61
C LYS A 329 1.19 -20.12 -9.89
N PRO A 330 0.94 -20.07 -8.57
CA PRO A 330 0.31 -21.18 -7.87
C PRO A 330 -1.06 -21.50 -8.49
N VAL A 331 -1.36 -22.78 -8.64
CA VAL A 331 -2.65 -23.22 -9.21
C VAL A 331 -3.82 -22.63 -8.42
N GLY A 332 -4.80 -22.08 -9.15
CA GLY A 332 -5.99 -21.49 -8.55
C GLY A 332 -5.74 -20.18 -7.77
N MET A 333 -4.53 -19.60 -7.84
CA MET A 333 -4.32 -18.25 -7.34
C MET A 333 -5.21 -17.28 -8.14
N PRO A 334 -6.08 -16.50 -7.47
CA PRO A 334 -6.95 -15.57 -8.16
C PRO A 334 -6.13 -14.50 -8.87
N ASP A 335 -6.66 -13.99 -9.97
CA ASP A 335 -6.14 -12.79 -10.60
C ASP A 335 -6.32 -11.59 -9.65
N GLU A 336 -5.34 -10.69 -9.61
CA GLU A 336 -5.06 -9.82 -8.45
C GLU A 336 -5.70 -8.44 -8.58
N PHE A 337 -6.94 -8.44 -9.07
CA PHE A 337 -7.68 -7.22 -9.39
C PHE A 337 -7.86 -6.32 -8.15
N PHE A 338 -8.04 -6.89 -6.95
CA PHE A 338 -8.00 -6.17 -5.68
C PHE A 338 -6.85 -6.62 -4.78
N PHE A 339 -6.30 -5.69 -3.99
CA PHE A 339 -5.19 -5.94 -3.05
C PHE A 339 -5.41 -7.11 -2.08
N GLU A 340 -6.67 -7.49 -1.81
CA GLU A 340 -7.01 -8.51 -0.82
C GLU A 340 -7.23 -9.90 -1.40
N ASP A 341 -7.43 -10.04 -2.72
CA ASP A 341 -7.92 -11.28 -3.32
C ASP A 341 -6.94 -12.44 -3.10
N TRP A 342 -5.65 -12.20 -3.34
CA TRP A 342 -4.59 -13.17 -3.16
C TRP A 342 -4.16 -13.36 -1.70
N LEU A 343 -4.40 -12.40 -0.80
CA LEU A 343 -4.05 -12.53 0.62
C LEU A 343 -4.84 -13.65 1.31
N SER A 344 -6.02 -13.99 0.77
CA SER A 344 -6.85 -15.09 1.26
C SER A 344 -6.55 -16.44 0.58
N TYR A 345 -5.67 -16.45 -0.42
CA TYR A 345 -5.32 -17.65 -1.16
C TYR A 345 -4.74 -18.72 -0.23
N SER A 346 -5.22 -19.94 -0.44
CA SER A 346 -4.61 -21.12 0.16
C SER A 346 -4.76 -22.32 -0.77
N SER A 347 -3.78 -23.22 -0.74
CA SER A 347 -3.88 -24.51 -1.42
C SER A 347 -3.16 -25.62 -0.67
N THR A 348 -3.58 -26.86 -0.85
CA THR A 348 -2.86 -28.07 -0.40
C THR A 348 -2.23 -28.83 -1.56
N ASP A 349 -2.46 -28.38 -2.79
CA ASP A 349 -1.96 -29.00 -4.00
C ASP A 349 -1.48 -27.91 -4.97
N LEU A 350 -0.26 -28.07 -5.45
CA LEU A 350 0.34 -27.19 -6.46
C LEU A 350 0.35 -27.84 -7.84
N SER A 351 -0.24 -29.02 -8.02
CA SER A 351 -0.36 -29.68 -9.31
C SER A 351 -1.15 -28.80 -10.29
N GLY A 352 -0.53 -28.48 -11.42
CA GLY A 352 -1.08 -27.53 -12.41
C GLY A 352 -0.67 -26.06 -12.20
N SER A 353 0.26 -25.78 -11.28
CA SER A 353 0.90 -24.45 -11.21
C SER A 353 1.78 -24.21 -12.44
N ILE A 354 1.97 -22.94 -12.80
CA ILE A 354 2.63 -22.55 -14.05
C ILE A 354 3.92 -21.80 -13.71
N ALA A 355 5.06 -22.29 -14.20
CA ALA A 355 6.31 -21.53 -14.20
C ALA A 355 6.39 -20.70 -15.48
N SER A 356 6.70 -19.41 -15.36
CA SER A 356 6.79 -18.48 -16.49
C SER A 356 7.88 -17.43 -16.26
N GLY A 357 7.89 -16.39 -17.08
CA GLY A 357 8.65 -15.17 -16.86
C GLY A 357 7.73 -13.99 -16.58
N SER A 358 8.19 -13.07 -15.74
CA SER A 358 7.56 -11.76 -15.57
C SER A 358 8.53 -10.64 -15.94
N VAL A 359 8.05 -9.62 -16.64
CA VAL A 359 8.80 -8.45 -17.06
C VAL A 359 8.82 -7.45 -15.91
N VAL A 360 10.00 -6.95 -15.55
CA VAL A 360 10.13 -5.89 -14.55
C VAL A 360 9.67 -4.58 -15.19
N VAL A 361 8.66 -3.94 -14.61
CA VAL A 361 8.10 -2.67 -15.10
C VAL A 361 8.57 -1.47 -14.28
N ARG A 362 8.81 -1.65 -12.97
CA ARG A 362 9.33 -0.64 -12.05
C ARG A 362 10.14 -1.28 -10.91
N THR A 363 10.97 -0.48 -10.27
CA THR A 363 11.81 -0.91 -9.13
C THR A 363 11.76 0.13 -8.02
N TYR A 364 11.51 -0.31 -6.80
CA TYR A 364 11.49 0.53 -5.60
C TYR A 364 12.49 0.02 -4.57
N GLN A 365 12.96 0.91 -3.69
CA GLN A 365 13.78 0.55 -2.54
C GLN A 365 13.48 1.39 -1.31
N GLU A 366 13.66 0.81 -0.14
CA GLU A 366 13.47 1.45 1.17
C GLU A 366 14.42 0.84 2.21
N ASP A 367 14.92 1.66 3.13
CA ASP A 367 15.79 1.20 4.21
C ASP A 367 14.98 0.77 5.43
N TYR A 368 15.24 -0.44 5.91
CA TYR A 368 14.63 -1.00 7.11
C TYR A 368 15.69 -1.28 8.17
N TYR A 369 15.36 -0.98 9.44
CA TYR A 369 16.17 -1.39 10.57
C TYR A 369 15.52 -2.57 11.30
N GLY A 370 16.15 -3.74 11.18
CA GLY A 370 15.62 -5.01 11.71
C GLY A 370 15.18 -5.95 10.60
N TYR A 371 15.72 -7.17 10.62
CA TYR A 371 15.29 -8.24 9.73
C TYR A 371 15.39 -9.61 10.43
N TYR A 372 14.65 -10.59 9.92
CA TYR A 372 14.90 -11.99 10.23
C TYR A 372 15.96 -12.54 9.27
N LEU A 373 16.96 -13.22 9.80
CA LEU A 373 17.89 -14.04 9.04
C LEU A 373 17.43 -15.50 9.14
N ILE A 374 16.83 -15.97 8.05
CA ILE A 374 16.30 -17.32 7.90
C ILE A 374 17.35 -18.22 7.25
N ASN A 375 17.56 -19.41 7.82
CA ASN A 375 18.55 -20.38 7.35
C ASN A 375 19.99 -19.82 7.18
N GLY A 376 20.31 -18.72 7.88
CA GLY A 376 21.62 -18.08 7.86
C GLY A 376 21.92 -17.20 6.63
N SER A 377 21.02 -17.11 5.63
CA SER A 377 21.28 -16.35 4.40
C SER A 377 20.10 -15.52 3.88
N ILE A 378 18.86 -15.95 4.12
CA ILE A 378 17.66 -15.26 3.61
C ILE A 378 17.29 -14.16 4.59
N LYS A 379 17.36 -12.89 4.15
CA LYS A 379 16.91 -11.76 4.98
C LYS A 379 15.47 -11.41 4.63
N VAL A 380 14.64 -11.30 5.65
CA VAL A 380 13.22 -10.93 5.55
C VAL A 380 13.01 -9.65 6.35
N PRO A 381 12.45 -8.57 5.77
CA PRO A 381 12.30 -7.31 6.47
C PRO A 381 11.27 -7.45 7.58
N VAL A 382 11.53 -6.82 8.73
CA VAL A 382 10.63 -6.90 9.88
C VAL A 382 10.31 -5.53 10.42
N MET A 383 9.01 -5.24 10.47
CA MET A 383 8.47 -4.08 11.19
C MET A 383 7.46 -4.54 12.25
N LYS A 384 7.97 -5.06 13.38
CA LYS A 384 7.14 -5.49 14.53
C LYS A 384 6.27 -4.38 15.10
N GLN A 385 6.68 -3.15 14.91
CA GLN A 385 6.05 -1.91 15.36
C GLN A 385 5.00 -1.35 14.38
N SER A 386 4.73 -2.03 13.26
CA SER A 386 3.72 -1.64 12.28
C SER A 386 2.63 -2.71 12.17
N MET A 387 1.39 -2.26 11.98
CA MET A 387 0.29 -3.18 11.63
C MET A 387 0.43 -3.68 10.18
N MET A 388 1.00 -2.85 9.30
CA MET A 388 1.39 -3.27 7.96
C MET A 388 2.74 -3.96 8.03
N LYS A 389 2.74 -5.30 7.95
CA LYS A 389 3.97 -6.11 7.93
C LYS A 389 4.55 -6.35 6.53
N GLY A 390 4.03 -5.61 5.53
CA GLY A 390 4.72 -5.12 4.34
C GLY A 390 5.26 -6.11 3.29
N ALA A 391 5.66 -7.32 3.63
CA ALA A 391 6.09 -8.32 2.67
C ALA A 391 5.20 -9.56 2.77
N ARG A 392 5.12 -10.33 1.68
CA ARG A 392 4.47 -11.64 1.67
C ARG A 392 5.39 -12.66 1.02
N TYR A 393 5.50 -13.82 1.68
CA TYR A 393 6.30 -14.95 1.26
C TYR A 393 5.41 -16.16 1.08
N PHE A 394 5.65 -16.95 0.05
CA PHE A 394 4.88 -18.17 -0.17
C PHE A 394 5.35 -19.25 0.80
N LEU A 395 4.51 -19.55 1.78
CA LEU A 395 4.86 -20.34 2.96
C LEU A 395 3.94 -21.56 3.06
N LYS A 396 4.53 -22.72 3.31
CA LYS A 396 3.80 -23.94 3.65
C LYS A 396 3.82 -24.15 5.16
N GLN A 397 2.65 -24.28 5.76
CA GLN A 397 2.45 -24.61 7.17
C GLN A 397 1.58 -25.87 7.27
N GLY A 398 2.17 -26.97 7.77
CA GLY A 398 1.55 -28.29 7.63
C GLY A 398 1.47 -28.70 6.16
N ASP A 399 0.26 -28.95 5.66
CA ASP A 399 0.01 -29.30 4.24
C ASP A 399 -0.46 -28.10 3.40
N THR A 400 -0.62 -26.91 4.01
CA THR A 400 -1.27 -25.76 3.38
C THR A 400 -0.25 -24.70 2.99
N TRP A 401 -0.30 -24.26 1.73
CA TRP A 401 0.41 -23.10 1.20
C TRP A 401 -0.44 -21.84 1.33
N THR A 402 0.16 -20.74 1.80
CA THR A 402 -0.45 -19.41 1.92
C THR A 402 0.58 -18.31 1.68
N TRP A 403 0.10 -17.07 1.51
CA TRP A 403 0.94 -15.88 1.51
C TRP A 403 1.08 -15.32 2.92
N ALA A 404 2.24 -15.54 3.53
CA ALA A 404 2.48 -15.22 4.94
C ALA A 404 3.32 -13.95 5.12
N LYS A 405 3.04 -13.22 6.21
CA LYS A 405 3.84 -12.08 6.67
C LYS A 405 5.16 -12.56 7.29
N PRO A 406 6.20 -11.72 7.32
CA PRO A 406 7.46 -12.01 8.04
C PRO A 406 7.30 -12.62 9.43
N THR A 407 6.35 -12.13 10.23
CA THR A 407 6.16 -12.59 11.62
C THR A 407 5.49 -13.95 11.73
N GLU A 408 4.89 -14.46 10.66
CA GLU A 408 4.16 -15.74 10.62
C GLU A 408 5.07 -16.91 10.15
N ILE A 409 6.29 -16.60 9.69
CA ILE A 409 7.31 -17.56 9.26
C ILE A 409 7.98 -18.16 10.50
N ASP A 410 7.90 -19.46 10.74
CA ASP A 410 8.57 -20.12 11.87
C ASP A 410 9.37 -21.37 11.46
N THR A 411 10.18 -21.88 12.39
CA THR A 411 10.96 -23.11 12.15
C THR A 411 10.05 -24.31 11.98
N GLY A 412 10.28 -25.10 10.94
CA GLY A 412 9.43 -26.22 10.53
C GLY A 412 8.43 -25.88 9.42
N ASP A 413 8.30 -24.60 9.05
CA ASP A 413 7.60 -24.17 7.85
C ASP A 413 8.50 -24.37 6.61
N TYR A 414 7.93 -24.23 5.40
CA TYR A 414 8.67 -24.38 4.15
C TYR A 414 8.43 -23.22 3.20
N PHE A 415 9.50 -22.74 2.54
CA PHE A 415 9.36 -21.91 1.34
C PHE A 415 9.26 -22.79 0.09
N LEU A 416 8.77 -22.21 -1.01
CA LEU A 416 8.88 -22.80 -2.34
C LEU A 416 10.10 -22.24 -3.06
N ASP A 417 10.96 -23.11 -3.60
CA ASP A 417 12.10 -22.70 -4.41
C ASP A 417 11.78 -22.56 -5.92
N LYS A 418 12.76 -22.01 -6.65
CA LYS A 418 12.71 -21.81 -8.11
C LYS A 418 12.49 -23.06 -8.96
N ASP A 419 12.66 -24.26 -8.39
CA ASP A 419 12.47 -25.54 -9.06
C ASP A 419 11.20 -26.26 -8.57
N GLY A 420 10.41 -25.61 -7.70
CA GLY A 420 9.18 -26.15 -7.13
C GLY A 420 9.39 -27.08 -5.93
N ASN A 421 10.58 -27.07 -5.31
CA ASN A 421 10.85 -27.87 -4.12
C ASN A 421 10.52 -27.12 -2.84
N GLU A 422 10.25 -27.88 -1.79
CA GLU A 422 10.09 -27.38 -0.43
C GLU A 422 11.46 -27.10 0.21
N VAL A 423 11.65 -25.88 0.71
CA VAL A 423 12.84 -25.46 1.46
C VAL A 423 12.47 -25.30 2.92
N GLU A 424 12.87 -26.27 3.75
CA GLU A 424 12.61 -26.25 5.18
C GLU A 424 13.27 -25.05 5.87
N ILE A 425 12.51 -24.37 6.72
CA ILE A 425 13.01 -23.33 7.61
C ILE A 425 13.54 -23.99 8.87
N THR A 426 14.87 -24.08 8.97
CA THR A 426 15.58 -24.74 10.07
C THR A 426 16.06 -23.77 11.14
N SER A 427 16.15 -22.48 10.80
CA SER A 427 16.50 -21.42 11.75
C SER A 427 15.89 -20.08 11.35
N LYS A 428 15.54 -19.30 12.37
CA LYS A 428 15.08 -17.91 12.28
C LYS A 428 15.77 -17.13 13.38
N THR A 429 16.53 -16.12 13.02
CA THR A 429 17.24 -15.25 13.97
C THR A 429 16.94 -13.81 13.69
N GLU A 430 16.95 -12.99 14.74
CA GLU A 430 16.68 -11.56 14.64
C GLU A 430 17.98 -10.78 14.53
N VAL A 431 18.03 -9.86 13.57
CA VAL A 431 19.22 -9.03 13.34
C VAL A 431 18.83 -7.56 13.38
N ALA A 432 19.34 -6.86 14.40
CA ALA A 432 19.16 -5.41 14.59
C ALA A 432 20.18 -4.63 13.76
N GLN A 433 19.97 -4.60 12.45
CA GLN A 433 20.84 -3.91 11.50
C GLN A 433 19.99 -3.23 10.42
N GLU A 434 20.51 -2.14 9.88
CA GLU A 434 19.98 -1.49 8.68
C GLU A 434 20.24 -2.34 7.44
N GLU A 435 19.23 -2.48 6.59
CA GLU A 435 19.30 -3.16 5.31
C GLU A 435 18.35 -2.47 4.32
N THR A 436 18.78 -2.34 3.06
CA THR A 436 17.93 -1.82 1.99
C THR A 436 17.14 -2.98 1.41
N PHE A 437 15.81 -2.85 1.35
CA PHE A 437 14.93 -3.82 0.70
C PHE A 437 14.31 -3.21 -0.55
N TYR A 438 14.11 -4.06 -1.54
CA TYR A 438 13.61 -3.76 -2.87
C TYR A 438 12.23 -4.37 -3.10
N SER A 439 11.44 -3.67 -3.92
CA SER A 439 10.17 -4.12 -4.49
C SER A 439 10.34 -4.12 -6.01
N LEU A 440 10.21 -5.27 -6.66
CA LEU A 440 10.25 -5.39 -8.11
C LEU A 440 8.84 -5.51 -8.65
N ASP A 441 8.37 -4.48 -9.31
CA ASP A 441 7.09 -4.44 -9.99
C ASP A 441 7.22 -5.33 -11.24
N VAL A 442 6.60 -6.51 -11.25
CA VAL A 442 6.80 -7.53 -12.30
C VAL A 442 5.48 -8.03 -12.87
N GLU A 443 5.36 -8.10 -14.19
CA GLU A 443 4.12 -8.45 -14.92
C GLU A 443 4.32 -9.73 -15.77
N ASP A 444 3.41 -10.69 -15.90
CA ASP A 444 1.96 -10.63 -15.60
C ASP A 444 1.52 -11.52 -14.41
N ILE A 445 2.46 -12.08 -13.64
CA ILE A 445 2.17 -13.07 -12.58
C ILE A 445 2.45 -12.51 -11.19
N ASP A 446 3.08 -11.33 -11.09
CA ASP A 446 3.28 -10.61 -9.83
C ASP A 446 4.10 -11.39 -8.81
N THR A 447 4.86 -12.39 -9.29
CA THR A 447 5.76 -13.17 -8.46
C THR A 447 7.14 -13.25 -9.10
N TYR A 448 8.15 -13.40 -8.25
CA TYR A 448 9.51 -13.64 -8.70
C TYR A 448 10.31 -14.38 -7.64
N PHE A 449 11.44 -14.97 -8.04
CA PHE A 449 12.34 -15.63 -7.11
C PHE A 449 13.49 -14.73 -6.68
N THR A 450 13.56 -14.47 -5.38
CA THR A 450 14.64 -13.71 -4.74
C THR A 450 15.44 -14.63 -3.82
N SER A 451 16.74 -14.73 -4.04
CA SER A 451 17.57 -15.74 -3.36
C SER A 451 16.96 -17.14 -3.43
N ASP A 452 16.39 -17.45 -4.61
CA ASP A 452 15.70 -18.70 -4.96
C ASP A 452 14.43 -19.02 -4.17
N ILE A 453 13.86 -18.10 -3.37
CA ILE A 453 12.53 -18.27 -2.75
C ILE A 453 11.46 -17.41 -3.43
N LEU A 454 10.24 -17.95 -3.54
CA LEU A 454 9.12 -17.26 -4.18
C LEU A 454 8.61 -16.11 -3.31
N VAL A 455 8.59 -14.91 -3.89
CA VAL A 455 7.98 -13.72 -3.31
C VAL A 455 6.93 -13.15 -4.25
N HIS A 456 6.04 -12.36 -3.66
CA HIS A 456 4.97 -11.66 -4.36
C HIS A 456 5.28 -10.16 -4.43
N ASN A 457 5.04 -9.53 -5.57
CA ASN A 457 4.94 -8.09 -5.71
C ASN A 457 3.99 -7.67 -6.85
N ILE A 458 3.13 -6.68 -6.57
CA ILE A 458 1.95 -6.31 -7.38
C ILE A 458 2.24 -5.14 -8.35
N PRO A 459 1.93 -5.26 -9.65
CA PRO A 459 1.65 -4.12 -10.52
C PRO A 459 0.35 -4.19 -11.37
N PRO A 460 0.11 -3.15 -12.21
CA PRO A 460 -1.06 -3.00 -13.07
C PRO A 460 -0.80 -3.35 -14.57
N GLY A 461 -1.76 -4.04 -15.19
CA GLY A 461 -1.70 -4.59 -16.56
C GLY A 461 -1.48 -3.64 -17.76
N LYS A 462 -1.28 -4.20 -18.95
CA LYS A 462 -0.79 -3.58 -20.20
C LYS A 462 -1.92 -2.90 -20.97
N CYS A 463 -1.72 -1.73 -21.59
CA CYS A 463 -2.87 -0.98 -22.15
C CYS A 463 -2.54 -0.06 -23.36
N PHE A 464 -3.58 0.48 -24.02
CA PHE A 464 -3.55 1.43 -25.14
C PHE A 464 -4.19 2.76 -24.79
N THR A 465 -3.84 3.87 -25.45
CA THR A 465 -4.57 5.14 -25.24
C THR A 465 -6.05 5.04 -25.60
N GLY A 466 -6.91 5.76 -24.87
CA GLY A 466 -8.37 5.66 -25.03
C GLY A 466 -8.92 6.08 -26.40
N ASP A 467 -8.15 6.77 -27.24
CA ASP A 467 -8.52 7.10 -28.62
C ASP A 467 -8.21 5.98 -29.63
N THR A 468 -7.52 4.92 -29.21
CA THR A 468 -7.27 3.72 -30.00
C THR A 468 -8.57 3.11 -30.50
N MET A 469 -8.65 2.85 -31.80
CA MET A 469 -9.83 2.37 -32.52
C MET A 469 -9.80 0.85 -32.62
N ILE A 470 -10.80 0.19 -32.04
CA ILE A 470 -11.00 -1.25 -32.12
C ILE A 470 -11.82 -1.59 -33.35
N THR A 471 -11.34 -2.55 -34.14
CA THR A 471 -12.09 -3.06 -35.31
C THR A 471 -13.24 -3.95 -34.83
N LEU A 472 -14.48 -3.52 -35.08
CA LEU A 472 -15.68 -4.26 -34.74
C LEU A 472 -15.93 -5.40 -35.75
N ALA A 473 -16.78 -6.36 -35.34
CA ALA A 473 -17.14 -7.51 -36.18
C ALA A 473 -17.72 -7.10 -37.55
N ASP A 474 -18.51 -6.02 -37.58
CA ASP A 474 -19.13 -5.48 -38.80
C ASP A 474 -18.18 -4.69 -39.71
N GLY A 475 -16.90 -4.55 -39.32
CA GLY A 475 -15.87 -3.81 -40.05
C GLY A 475 -15.89 -2.30 -39.79
N THR A 476 -16.72 -1.82 -38.87
CA THR A 476 -16.63 -0.44 -38.35
C THR A 476 -15.61 -0.35 -37.22
N TYR A 477 -15.41 0.85 -36.69
CA TYR A 477 -14.42 1.12 -35.65
C TYR A 477 -15.05 1.85 -34.48
N HIS A 478 -14.61 1.51 -33.28
CA HIS A 478 -14.99 2.26 -32.08
C HIS A 478 -13.81 2.48 -31.16
N LYS A 479 -13.78 3.62 -30.47
CA LYS A 479 -12.69 3.90 -29.53
C LYS A 479 -12.73 2.88 -28.39
N ILE A 480 -11.57 2.37 -27.99
CA ILE A 480 -11.43 1.36 -26.94
C ILE A 480 -12.08 1.82 -25.63
N LYS A 481 -12.01 3.12 -25.32
CA LYS A 481 -12.68 3.72 -24.15
C LYS A 481 -14.21 3.70 -24.19
N HIS A 482 -14.80 3.30 -25.32
CA HIS A 482 -16.24 3.17 -25.53
C HIS A 482 -16.64 1.73 -25.86
N ILE A 483 -15.71 0.78 -25.79
CA ILE A 483 -16.02 -0.64 -25.93
C ILE A 483 -16.63 -1.13 -24.61
N GLU A 484 -17.79 -1.76 -24.71
CA GLU A 484 -18.51 -2.32 -23.57
C GLU A 484 -18.50 -3.85 -23.62
N LEU A 485 -18.75 -4.50 -22.47
CA LEU A 485 -18.93 -5.94 -22.41
C LEU A 485 -20.06 -6.40 -23.34
N GLY A 486 -19.85 -7.52 -24.03
CA GLY A 486 -20.77 -8.01 -25.04
C GLY A 486 -20.58 -7.39 -26.44
N SER A 487 -19.71 -6.39 -26.59
CA SER A 487 -19.32 -5.87 -27.90
C SER A 487 -18.72 -6.97 -28.76
N LYS A 488 -19.09 -7.00 -30.05
CA LYS A 488 -18.52 -7.95 -31.02
C LYS A 488 -17.37 -7.30 -31.76
N ILE A 489 -16.18 -7.83 -31.59
CA ILE A 489 -14.94 -7.33 -32.19
C ILE A 489 -14.37 -8.35 -33.17
N LYS A 490 -13.47 -7.87 -34.03
CA LYS A 490 -12.74 -8.70 -34.97
C LYS A 490 -11.43 -9.16 -34.34
N THR A 491 -11.17 -10.46 -34.48
CA THR A 491 -9.96 -11.15 -34.00
C THR A 491 -9.39 -12.00 -35.13
N TYR A 492 -8.21 -12.55 -34.94
CA TYR A 492 -7.47 -13.38 -35.91
C TYR A 492 -7.25 -14.77 -35.33
N ASP A 493 -7.76 -15.78 -36.02
CA ASP A 493 -7.46 -17.17 -35.72
C ASP A 493 -6.12 -17.55 -36.36
N VAL A 494 -5.11 -17.70 -35.52
CA VAL A 494 -3.73 -18.04 -35.93
C VAL A 494 -3.67 -19.40 -36.61
N GLU A 495 -4.50 -20.38 -36.18
CA GLU A 495 -4.46 -21.73 -36.76
C GLU A 495 -4.99 -21.76 -38.20
N SER A 496 -6.13 -21.12 -38.46
CA SER A 496 -6.72 -21.09 -39.80
C SER A 496 -6.19 -19.95 -40.69
N GLY A 497 -5.50 -18.98 -40.09
CA GLY A 497 -5.01 -17.78 -40.75
C GLY A 497 -6.12 -16.84 -41.21
N LYS A 498 -7.27 -16.83 -40.53
CA LYS A 498 -8.48 -16.08 -40.93
C LYS A 498 -8.98 -15.17 -39.83
N LEU A 499 -9.67 -14.12 -40.26
CA LEU A 499 -10.43 -13.25 -39.36
C LEU A 499 -11.63 -14.01 -38.79
N GLN A 500 -11.93 -13.79 -37.51
CA GLN A 500 -13.11 -14.31 -36.83
C GLN A 500 -13.71 -13.23 -35.92
N ASP A 501 -14.97 -13.40 -35.55
CA ASP A 501 -15.64 -12.48 -34.62
C ASP A 501 -15.60 -13.05 -33.20
N SER A 502 -15.34 -12.18 -32.24
CA SER A 502 -15.32 -12.51 -30.81
C SER A 502 -16.14 -11.51 -29.98
N ILE A 503 -16.63 -11.96 -28.84
CA ILE A 503 -17.40 -11.17 -27.88
C ILE A 503 -16.46 -10.74 -26.75
N VAL A 504 -16.40 -9.44 -26.50
CA VAL A 504 -15.67 -8.85 -25.38
C VAL A 504 -16.28 -9.31 -24.06
N LEU A 505 -15.46 -9.98 -23.23
CA LEU A 505 -15.85 -10.45 -21.90
C LEU A 505 -15.26 -9.58 -20.79
N GLU A 506 -14.20 -8.83 -21.09
CA GLU A 506 -13.50 -8.00 -20.12
C GLU A 506 -12.83 -6.79 -20.79
N VAL A 507 -12.93 -5.62 -20.14
CA VAL A 507 -12.25 -4.39 -20.53
C VAL A 507 -11.63 -3.78 -19.27
N VAL A 508 -10.38 -3.39 -19.36
CA VAL A 508 -9.61 -2.81 -18.26
C VAL A 508 -9.20 -1.38 -18.61
N LYS A 509 -9.03 -0.55 -17.57
CA LYS A 509 -8.73 0.88 -17.67
C LYS A 509 -7.69 1.26 -16.62
N ILE A 510 -6.53 1.75 -17.05
CA ILE A 510 -5.35 1.98 -16.21
C ILE A 510 -4.66 3.28 -16.66
N LEU A 511 -3.96 3.96 -15.74
CA LEU A 511 -3.05 5.04 -16.10
C LEU A 511 -1.61 4.53 -16.22
N HIS A 512 -0.97 4.90 -17.33
CA HIS A 512 0.42 4.58 -17.62
C HIS A 512 1.22 5.83 -17.95
N ASP A 513 2.47 5.90 -17.50
CA ASP A 513 3.44 6.94 -17.83
C ASP A 513 4.56 6.42 -18.74
N ASN A 514 4.50 5.15 -19.14
CA ASN A 514 5.42 4.45 -20.02
C ASN A 514 4.80 4.22 -21.41
N LEU A 515 4.36 5.29 -22.09
CA LEU A 515 3.76 5.14 -23.43
C LEU A 515 4.78 5.27 -24.56
N VAL A 516 4.54 4.49 -25.61
CA VAL A 516 5.26 4.55 -26.86
C VAL A 516 4.27 4.71 -28.00
N LYS A 517 4.58 5.64 -28.90
CA LYS A 517 3.87 5.86 -30.15
C LYS A 517 4.60 5.17 -31.29
N TYR A 518 3.93 4.21 -31.91
CA TYR A 518 4.39 3.53 -33.12
C TYR A 518 3.74 4.16 -34.35
N LYS A 519 4.52 4.28 -35.43
CA LYS A 519 4.04 4.68 -36.75
C LYS A 519 4.41 3.64 -37.78
N PHE A 520 3.47 3.35 -38.68
CA PHE A 520 3.65 2.39 -39.76
C PHE A 520 3.77 3.06 -41.13
N ASP A 521 4.25 2.32 -42.13
CA ASP A 521 4.49 2.78 -43.50
C ASP A 521 3.21 3.13 -44.29
N ASP A 522 2.06 2.64 -43.85
CA ASP A 522 0.73 3.02 -44.33
C ASP A 522 0.15 4.28 -43.67
N ASN A 523 0.92 4.92 -42.77
CA ASN A 523 0.56 6.03 -41.90
C ASN A 523 -0.38 5.68 -40.73
N THR A 524 -0.61 4.40 -40.46
CA THR A 524 -1.24 3.97 -39.20
C THR A 524 -0.36 4.40 -38.02
N GLU A 525 -0.98 4.86 -36.93
CA GLU A 525 -0.32 5.22 -35.69
C GLU A 525 -1.03 4.52 -34.54
N ILE A 526 -0.29 3.97 -33.58
CA ILE A 526 -0.84 3.39 -32.36
C ILE A 526 0.00 3.81 -31.16
N MET A 527 -0.65 4.10 -30.04
CA MET A 527 0.02 4.45 -28.80
C MET A 527 -0.37 3.44 -27.73
N ALA A 528 0.64 2.75 -27.21
CA ALA A 528 0.49 1.65 -26.26
C ALA A 528 1.53 1.79 -25.16
N THR A 529 1.35 1.06 -24.06
CA THR A 529 2.43 0.86 -23.08
C THR A 529 3.66 0.29 -23.79
N ASP A 530 4.85 0.67 -23.32
CA ASP A 530 6.12 0.30 -23.96
C ASP A 530 6.42 -1.20 -23.94
N ASP A 531 5.63 -1.95 -23.16
CA ASP A 531 5.62 -3.41 -23.00
C ASP A 531 4.43 -4.11 -23.69
N HIS A 532 3.56 -3.37 -24.39
CA HIS A 532 2.36 -3.96 -24.98
C HIS A 532 2.71 -4.95 -26.11
N PRO A 533 2.23 -6.22 -26.05
CA PRO A 533 2.57 -7.24 -27.05
C PRO A 533 1.82 -7.08 -28.37
N PHE A 534 2.57 -7.10 -29.47
CA PHE A 534 2.09 -7.12 -30.85
C PHE A 534 2.38 -8.47 -31.50
N TYR A 535 1.52 -8.92 -32.41
CA TYR A 535 1.72 -10.15 -33.15
C TYR A 535 2.69 -9.94 -34.32
N VAL A 536 3.94 -10.42 -34.16
CA VAL A 536 5.03 -10.29 -35.13
C VAL A 536 5.66 -11.66 -35.36
N ASP A 537 5.73 -12.09 -36.62
CA ASP A 537 6.38 -13.35 -37.03
C ASP A 537 5.96 -14.57 -36.16
N GLU A 538 4.66 -14.77 -36.00
CA GLU A 538 4.07 -15.88 -35.22
C GLU A 538 4.38 -15.84 -33.71
N ASN A 539 4.84 -14.70 -33.19
CA ASN A 539 5.13 -14.48 -31.78
C ASN A 539 4.50 -13.17 -31.28
N TYR A 540 4.34 -13.05 -29.96
CA TYR A 540 3.91 -11.81 -29.32
C TYR A 540 5.09 -11.11 -28.64
N ARG A 541 5.39 -9.87 -29.05
CA ARG A 541 6.46 -9.05 -28.49
C ARG A 541 6.25 -7.56 -28.77
N THR A 542 7.04 -6.70 -28.16
CA THR A 542 7.09 -5.27 -28.48
C THR A 542 7.69 -5.04 -29.88
N LEU A 543 7.39 -3.86 -30.45
CA LEU A 543 7.76 -3.51 -31.82
C LEU A 543 9.05 -2.69 -31.89
N GLU A 544 9.88 -3.01 -32.87
CA GLU A 544 11.07 -2.27 -33.29
C GLU A 544 10.89 -1.70 -34.70
N VAL A 545 11.69 -0.68 -35.05
CA VAL A 545 11.69 -0.12 -36.42
C VAL A 545 12.10 -1.21 -37.42
N GLY A 546 11.24 -1.46 -38.41
CA GLY A 546 11.42 -2.48 -39.44
C GLY A 546 10.56 -3.72 -39.27
N ASP A 547 9.95 -3.92 -38.09
CA ASP A 547 9.02 -5.03 -37.85
C ASP A 547 7.78 -4.95 -38.73
N GLU A 548 7.26 -6.11 -39.12
CA GLU A 548 6.04 -6.24 -39.93
C GLU A 548 4.93 -6.92 -39.12
N VAL A 549 3.77 -6.26 -39.03
CA VAL A 549 2.56 -6.78 -38.36
C VAL A 549 1.43 -6.92 -39.35
N LEU A 550 0.45 -7.78 -39.03
CA LEU A 550 -0.79 -7.86 -39.80
C LEU A 550 -1.71 -6.70 -39.42
N ASN A 551 -2.36 -6.13 -40.43
CA ASN A 551 -3.49 -5.25 -40.22
C ASN A 551 -4.83 -6.00 -40.34
N ASP A 552 -5.95 -5.32 -40.09
CA ASP A 552 -7.30 -5.87 -40.13
C ASP A 552 -7.82 -6.30 -41.51
N GLU A 553 -7.04 -6.06 -42.57
CA GLU A 553 -7.23 -6.60 -43.93
C GLU A 553 -6.27 -7.76 -44.23
N LEU A 554 -5.48 -8.20 -43.24
CA LEU A 554 -4.41 -9.19 -43.34
C LEU A 554 -3.25 -8.78 -44.26
N ASN A 555 -3.08 -7.49 -44.50
CA ASN A 555 -1.90 -6.94 -45.16
C ASN A 555 -0.78 -6.76 -44.13
N LYS A 556 0.46 -6.96 -44.55
CA LYS A 556 1.63 -6.62 -43.72
C LYS A 556 1.90 -5.12 -43.80
N ILE A 557 2.04 -4.49 -42.65
CA ILE A 557 2.44 -3.09 -42.49
C ILE A 557 3.71 -3.01 -41.64
N LYS A 558 4.56 -2.03 -41.92
CA LYS A 558 5.92 -1.96 -41.36
C LYS A 558 6.10 -0.80 -40.40
N VAL A 559 6.72 -1.04 -39.25
CA VAL A 559 7.05 0.02 -38.29
C VAL A 559 8.13 0.92 -38.87
N VAL A 560 7.86 2.22 -39.01
CA VAL A 560 8.79 3.22 -39.52
C VAL A 560 9.33 4.16 -38.44
N SER A 561 8.63 4.30 -37.32
CA SER A 561 9.13 5.03 -36.16
C SER A 561 8.53 4.54 -34.85
N VAL A 562 9.31 4.69 -33.78
CA VAL A 562 8.94 4.41 -32.40
C VAL A 562 9.36 5.63 -31.57
N GLU A 563 8.41 6.29 -30.92
CA GLU A 563 8.64 7.53 -30.14
C GLU A 563 8.12 7.34 -28.72
N LYS A 564 8.97 7.58 -27.71
CA LYS A 564 8.54 7.60 -26.30
C LYS A 564 7.69 8.82 -26.04
N ILE A 565 6.61 8.64 -25.30
CA ILE A 565 5.68 9.69 -24.91
C ILE A 565 5.77 9.87 -23.41
N ASP A 566 6.23 11.05 -22.99
CA ASP A 566 6.28 11.41 -21.59
C ASP A 566 4.89 11.86 -21.10
N GLY A 567 4.51 11.40 -19.92
CA GLY A 567 3.33 11.88 -19.21
C GLY A 567 2.34 10.77 -18.87
N LEU A 568 1.63 10.95 -17.76
CA LEU A 568 0.64 9.99 -17.30
C LEU A 568 -0.64 10.10 -18.14
N ILE A 569 -0.94 9.05 -18.90
CA ILE A 569 -2.03 8.99 -19.86
C ILE A 569 -2.98 7.84 -19.50
N GLU A 570 -4.27 8.09 -19.70
CA GLU A 570 -5.30 7.08 -19.50
C GLU A 570 -5.34 6.09 -20.65
N THR A 571 -5.29 4.83 -20.27
CA THR A 571 -5.15 3.71 -21.17
C THR A 571 -6.15 2.61 -20.86
N TYR A 572 -6.41 1.76 -21.84
CA TYR A 572 -7.46 0.76 -21.86
C TYR A 572 -6.93 -0.54 -22.49
N ASN A 573 -7.47 -1.67 -22.07
CA ASN A 573 -7.19 -2.95 -22.72
C ASN A 573 -8.47 -3.79 -22.82
N ILE A 574 -8.49 -4.72 -23.78
CA ILE A 574 -9.50 -5.79 -23.83
C ILE A 574 -8.80 -7.04 -23.32
N ASN A 575 -9.01 -7.39 -22.04
CA ASN A 575 -8.27 -8.48 -21.40
C ASN A 575 -8.76 -9.85 -21.84
N LYS A 576 -10.03 -9.95 -22.23
CA LYS A 576 -10.64 -11.24 -22.53
C LYS A 576 -11.75 -11.16 -23.56
N THR A 577 -11.73 -12.12 -24.46
CA THR A 577 -12.82 -12.40 -25.40
C THR A 577 -13.27 -13.86 -25.28
N ASN A 578 -14.41 -14.22 -25.88
CA ASN A 578 -14.97 -15.56 -25.69
C ASN A 578 -14.31 -16.66 -26.54
N ASN A 579 -13.62 -16.30 -27.62
CA ASN A 579 -12.98 -17.24 -28.55
C ASN A 579 -11.77 -16.66 -29.32
N GLY A 580 -11.38 -15.40 -29.08
CA GLY A 580 -10.14 -14.81 -29.60
C GLY A 580 -9.07 -14.75 -28.53
N LYS A 581 -7.80 -14.69 -28.97
CA LYS A 581 -6.62 -14.42 -28.13
C LYS A 581 -5.85 -13.16 -28.59
N ASN A 582 -6.53 -12.30 -29.36
CA ASN A 582 -5.98 -11.11 -30.00
C ASN A 582 -7.12 -10.27 -30.54
N TYR A 583 -6.83 -9.02 -30.90
CA TYR A 583 -7.77 -8.14 -31.58
C TYR A 583 -7.02 -7.09 -32.41
N PHE A 584 -7.77 -6.29 -33.18
CA PHE A 584 -7.20 -5.21 -33.97
C PHE A 584 -7.39 -3.85 -33.30
N ALA A 585 -6.28 -3.22 -32.93
CA ALA A 585 -6.19 -1.90 -32.29
C ALA A 585 -5.53 -0.90 -33.24
N ASN A 586 -6.22 0.18 -33.58
CA ASN A 586 -5.87 1.04 -34.72
C ASN A 586 -5.52 0.22 -35.97
N ARG A 587 -6.30 -0.84 -36.23
CA ARG A 587 -6.10 -1.80 -37.33
C ARG A 587 -4.89 -2.71 -37.18
N VAL A 588 -4.08 -2.60 -36.14
CA VAL A 588 -2.90 -3.42 -35.89
C VAL A 588 -3.26 -4.64 -35.06
N LEU A 589 -2.79 -5.83 -35.43
CA LEU A 589 -3.02 -7.05 -34.65
C LEU A 589 -2.19 -7.05 -33.35
N VAL A 590 -2.89 -7.10 -32.22
CA VAL A 590 -2.34 -7.06 -30.86
C VAL A 590 -2.86 -8.21 -30.02
N SER A 591 -2.14 -8.62 -28.98
CA SER A 591 -2.65 -9.62 -28.04
C SER A 591 -3.83 -9.07 -27.24
N ASP A 592 -4.77 -9.92 -26.83
CA ASP A 592 -5.48 -9.67 -25.59
C ASP A 592 -4.63 -10.21 -24.43
N GLU A 593 -4.89 -9.79 -23.19
CA GLU A 593 -4.20 -10.34 -21.99
C GLU A 593 -4.62 -11.79 -21.66
N SER A 594 -5.35 -12.46 -22.56
CA SER A 594 -5.70 -13.85 -22.35
C SER A 594 -4.47 -14.74 -22.56
N GLU A 595 -4.26 -15.68 -21.62
CA GLU A 595 -3.07 -16.54 -21.54
C GLU A 595 -2.59 -16.98 -22.95
N THR A 596 -1.48 -16.39 -23.38
CA THR A 596 -0.70 -16.86 -24.51
C THR A 596 0.05 -18.10 -24.01
N GLU A 597 -0.50 -19.27 -24.31
CA GLU A 597 0.09 -20.57 -23.96
C GLU A 597 1.48 -20.78 -24.56
#